data_AF-A0A1H3CEI1-F1
#
_entry.id   AF-A0A1H3CEI1-F1
#
_cell.length_a   1.000
_cell.length_b   1.000
_cell.length_c   1.000
_cell.angle_alpha   90.00
_cell.angle_beta   90.00
_cell.angle_gamma   90.00
#
_symmetry.space_group_name_H-M   'P 1'
#
loop_
_entity.id
_entity.type
_entity.pdbx_description
1 polymer ?
#
loop_
_entity_poly.entity_id
_entity_poly.type
_entity_poly.pdbx_seq_one_letter_code
_entity_poly.pdbx_strand_id
1 'polypeptide(L)'
;MEGFFIHLNDLIWLYFNFILKFNRKSTIMISEKLIKGQLLIAEPSIIGDLSFNRSVILLADHDKEGSVGFIINKPLKYTIHDLLPEINAKFKIYNGGPVEQDNLYFIHNIPDLIPNSIEISNGIYWGGDFESTKELINNGKINKENIRFFLGYTGWDEQQLESEMNENSWIIAPNSYKNKIIGKSSTHFWKEQIIELGGDYLIWSNAPENPYLN
;
A
#
# COMPACT_ATOMS: atom_id res chain seq x y z
N MET A 1 0.80 59.31 17.57
CA MET A 1 1.49 58.01 17.38
C MET A 1 0.92 57.05 18.40
N GLU A 2 -0.17 56.38 18.07
CA GLU A 2 -0.73 55.33 18.91
C GLU A 2 -0.14 53.99 18.43
N GLY A 3 0.65 53.36 19.29
CA GLY A 3 1.25 52.06 19.01
C GLY A 3 0.22 50.96 19.20
N PHE A 4 -0.02 50.18 18.16
CA PHE A 4 -0.79 48.93 18.25
C PHE A 4 0.00 47.94 19.11
N PHE A 5 -0.45 47.72 20.35
CA PHE A 5 -0.03 46.57 21.15
C PHE A 5 -0.85 45.36 20.71
N ILE A 6 -0.20 44.41 20.02
CA ILE A 6 -0.81 43.10 19.73
C ILE A 6 -0.70 42.27 21.01
N HIS A 7 -1.83 41.85 21.57
CA HIS A 7 -1.83 41.02 22.78
C HIS A 7 -1.31 39.61 22.46
N LEU A 8 -0.58 39.00 23.40
CA LEU A 8 0.06 37.69 23.24
C LEU A 8 -0.94 36.58 22.83
N ASN A 9 -2.20 36.68 23.27
CA ASN A 9 -3.27 35.76 22.89
C ASN A 9 -3.68 35.87 21.42
N ASP A 10 -3.60 37.07 20.82
CA ASP A 10 -3.89 37.28 19.40
C ASP A 10 -2.80 36.67 18.51
N LEU A 11 -1.54 36.71 18.98
CA LEU A 11 -0.40 36.04 18.30
C LEU A 11 -0.53 34.52 18.34
N ILE A 12 -0.95 33.95 19.48
CA ILE A 12 -1.19 32.50 19.61
C ILE A 12 -2.35 32.07 18.71
N TRP A 13 -3.44 32.85 18.65
CA TRP A 13 -4.60 32.56 17.81
C TRP A 13 -4.29 32.70 16.31
N LEU A 14 -3.51 33.71 15.92
CA LEU A 14 -3.04 33.88 14.54
C LEU A 14 -2.07 32.77 14.12
N TYR A 15 -1.16 32.37 15.01
CA TYR A 15 -0.24 31.25 14.76
C TYR A 15 -1.00 29.92 14.64
N PHE A 16 -1.98 29.66 15.51
CA PHE A 16 -2.82 28.47 15.43
C PHE A 16 -3.64 28.44 14.14
N ASN A 17 -4.25 29.56 13.74
CA ASN A 17 -4.95 29.66 12.45
C ASN A 17 -4.01 29.56 11.26
N PHE A 18 -2.79 30.10 11.35
CA PHE A 18 -1.78 29.98 10.31
C PHE A 18 -1.34 28.52 10.13
N ILE A 19 -1.07 27.80 11.22
CA ILE A 19 -0.77 26.36 11.19
C ILE A 19 -1.95 25.58 10.61
N LEU A 20 -3.17 25.82 11.09
CA LEU A 20 -4.36 25.14 10.56
C LEU A 20 -4.56 25.41 9.06
N LYS A 21 -4.34 26.65 8.60
CA LYS A 21 -4.49 27.04 7.20
C LYS A 21 -3.34 26.53 6.32
N PHE A 22 -2.14 26.36 6.88
CA PHE A 22 -0.98 25.78 6.22
C PHE A 22 -1.12 24.25 6.10
N ASN A 23 -1.45 23.56 7.20
CA ASN A 23 -1.75 22.12 7.21
C ASN A 23 -2.93 21.80 6.30
N ARG A 24 -3.98 22.62 6.30
CA ARG A 24 -5.10 22.41 5.37
C ARG A 24 -4.69 22.56 3.91
N LYS A 25 -3.74 23.42 3.58
CA LYS A 25 -3.17 23.50 2.22
C LYS A 25 -2.26 22.33 1.87
N SER A 26 -1.43 21.85 2.79
CA SER A 26 -0.57 20.67 2.55
C SER A 26 -1.38 19.39 2.40
N THR A 27 -2.40 19.19 3.24
CA THR A 27 -3.33 18.05 3.15
C THR A 27 -4.11 18.05 1.81
N ILE A 28 -4.58 19.21 1.34
CA ILE A 28 -5.25 19.33 0.03
C ILE A 28 -4.29 18.94 -1.12
N MET A 29 -3.03 19.38 -1.07
CA MET A 29 -2.02 19.05 -2.09
C MET A 29 -1.60 17.56 -2.09
N ILE A 30 -1.70 16.87 -0.95
CA ILE A 30 -1.37 15.44 -0.83
C ILE A 30 -2.54 14.57 -1.28
N SER A 31 -3.76 14.91 -0.88
CA SER A 31 -4.98 14.21 -1.30
C SER A 31 -5.15 14.24 -2.82
N GLU A 32 -4.85 15.37 -3.48
CA GLU A 32 -4.83 15.46 -4.95
C GLU A 32 -3.76 14.56 -5.63
N LYS A 33 -2.81 14.03 -4.86
CA LYS A 33 -1.68 13.22 -5.35
C LYS A 33 -1.93 11.72 -5.21
N LEU A 34 -2.86 11.31 -4.35
CA LEU A 34 -3.20 9.92 -4.08
C LEU A 34 -4.15 9.40 -5.17
N ILE A 35 -3.67 8.41 -5.92
CA ILE A 35 -4.40 7.83 -7.04
C ILE A 35 -4.29 6.32 -6.92
N LYS A 36 -5.42 5.61 -7.01
CA LYS A 36 -5.43 4.15 -7.06
C LYS A 36 -4.46 3.61 -8.13
N GLY A 37 -3.77 2.53 -7.80
CA GLY A 37 -2.71 1.95 -8.61
C GLY A 37 -1.30 2.44 -8.31
N GLN A 38 -1.14 3.47 -7.49
CA GLN A 38 0.15 3.90 -6.98
C GLN A 38 0.71 2.91 -5.94
N LEU A 39 2.01 3.02 -5.71
CA LEU A 39 2.71 2.31 -4.65
C LEU A 39 2.97 3.25 -3.48
N LEU A 40 2.64 2.78 -2.27
CA LEU A 40 3.05 3.41 -1.02
C LEU A 40 4.22 2.59 -0.47
N ILE A 41 5.39 3.23 -0.39
CA ILE A 41 6.62 2.61 0.09
C ILE A 41 6.84 3.09 1.52
N ALA A 42 6.90 2.16 2.47
CA ALA A 42 7.16 2.50 3.87
C ALA A 42 8.52 3.21 4.00
N GLU A 43 8.55 4.32 4.73
CA GLU A 43 9.77 5.05 4.97
C GLU A 43 10.67 4.29 5.98
N PRO A 44 12.01 4.30 5.84
CA PRO A 44 12.91 3.52 6.68
C PRO A 44 12.83 3.82 8.19
N SER A 45 12.36 5.01 8.58
CA SER A 45 12.25 5.45 9.97
C SER A 45 10.97 4.97 10.67
N ILE A 46 10.07 4.26 9.98
CA ILE A 46 8.96 3.54 10.62
C ILE A 46 9.54 2.42 11.51
N ILE A 47 9.78 2.78 12.77
CA ILE A 47 10.30 1.92 13.82
C ILE A 47 9.18 1.78 14.86
N GLY A 48 8.18 0.95 14.58
CA GLY A 48 7.07 0.76 15.52
C GLY A 48 6.01 -0.21 15.03
N ASP A 49 5.67 -0.15 13.73
CA ASP A 49 4.73 -1.09 13.14
C ASP A 49 5.46 -2.21 12.36
N LEU A 50 5.57 -3.36 13.01
CA LEU A 50 6.18 -4.57 12.43
C LEU A 50 5.44 -5.05 11.18
N SER A 51 4.14 -4.78 11.07
CA SER A 51 3.32 -5.16 9.92
C SER A 51 3.64 -4.30 8.70
N PHE A 52 4.08 -3.04 8.89
CA PHE A 52 4.38 -2.11 7.80
C PHE A 52 5.86 -1.80 7.56
N ASN A 53 6.77 -2.18 8.47
CA ASN A 53 8.21 -2.01 8.24
C ASN A 53 8.63 -2.66 6.91
N ARG A 54 9.31 -1.90 6.04
CA ARG A 54 9.71 -2.27 4.68
C ARG A 54 8.58 -2.80 3.81
N SER A 55 7.34 -2.38 4.05
CA SER A 55 6.22 -2.75 3.19
C SER A 55 6.20 -1.89 1.93
N VAL A 56 5.73 -2.50 0.84
CA VAL A 56 5.28 -1.79 -0.34
C VAL A 56 3.82 -2.16 -0.51
N ILE A 57 2.96 -1.15 -0.51
CA ILE A 57 1.51 -1.31 -0.62
C ILE A 57 1.08 -0.86 -2.02
N LEU A 58 0.30 -1.70 -2.70
CA LEU A 58 -0.45 -1.28 -3.87
C LEU A 58 -1.77 -0.66 -3.40
N LEU A 59 -1.96 0.63 -3.68
CA LEU A 59 -3.22 1.32 -3.38
C LEU A 59 -4.30 0.80 -4.33
N ALA A 60 -5.26 0.04 -3.81
CA ALA A 60 -6.32 -0.59 -4.58
C ALA A 60 -7.47 0.38 -4.83
N ASP A 61 -7.81 1.18 -3.81
CA ASP A 61 -8.82 2.22 -3.90
C ASP A 61 -8.48 3.41 -3.00
N HIS A 62 -9.01 4.58 -3.35
CA HIS A 62 -8.87 5.81 -2.57
C HIS A 62 -10.01 6.76 -2.91
N ASP A 63 -10.80 7.10 -1.90
CA ASP A 63 -11.87 8.08 -1.99
C ASP A 63 -11.93 8.94 -0.72
N LYS A 64 -13.05 9.66 -0.54
CA LYS A 64 -13.24 10.54 0.62
C LYS A 64 -13.58 9.79 1.90
N GLU A 65 -14.08 8.56 1.79
CA GLU A 65 -14.46 7.72 2.93
C GLU A 65 -13.24 6.97 3.48
N GLY A 66 -12.27 6.66 2.62
CA GLY A 66 -11.00 6.09 3.05
C GLY A 66 -10.13 5.59 1.91
N SER A 67 -9.16 4.76 2.28
CA SER A 67 -8.24 4.13 1.33
C SER A 67 -8.10 2.64 1.60
N VAL A 68 -7.91 1.86 0.54
CA VAL A 68 -7.67 0.42 0.65
C VAL A 68 -6.44 0.06 -0.17
N GLY A 69 -5.58 -0.80 0.38
CA GLY A 69 -4.42 -1.31 -0.33
C GLY A 69 -3.98 -2.69 0.14
N PHE A 70 -3.08 -3.30 -0.63
CA PHE A 70 -2.47 -4.59 -0.29
C PHE A 70 -0.97 -4.48 -0.18
N ILE A 71 -0.40 -4.99 0.92
CA ILE A 71 1.04 -5.19 1.01
C ILE A 71 1.47 -6.28 0.01
N ILE A 72 2.24 -5.91 -1.00
CA ILE A 72 2.59 -6.80 -2.12
C ILE A 72 3.91 -7.55 -1.94
N ASN A 73 4.72 -7.19 -0.95
CA ASN A 73 6.09 -7.70 -0.79
C ASN A 73 6.33 -8.54 0.48
N LYS A 74 5.27 -8.90 1.23
CA LYS A 74 5.38 -9.73 2.45
C LYS A 74 4.76 -11.13 2.24
N PRO A 75 5.49 -12.09 1.64
CA PRO A 75 4.98 -13.45 1.49
C PRO A 75 4.85 -14.15 2.84
N LEU A 76 3.81 -14.96 2.99
CA LEU A 76 3.59 -15.83 4.14
C LEU A 76 4.28 -17.19 3.91
N LYS A 77 4.39 -17.99 4.98
CA LYS A 77 5.07 -19.30 4.95
C LYS A 77 4.23 -20.42 4.33
N TYR A 78 2.96 -20.15 4.05
CA TYR A 78 2.01 -21.11 3.49
C TYR A 78 1.49 -20.64 2.14
N THR A 79 0.92 -21.59 1.43
CA THR A 79 0.40 -21.46 0.06
C THR A 79 -1.11 -21.54 0.04
N ILE A 80 -1.70 -21.21 -1.10
CA ILE A 80 -3.16 -21.30 -1.30
C ILE A 80 -3.68 -22.73 -1.08
N HIS A 81 -2.90 -23.75 -1.46
CA HIS A 81 -3.24 -25.15 -1.21
C HIS A 81 -3.30 -25.51 0.28
N ASP A 82 -2.46 -24.90 1.11
CA ASP A 82 -2.43 -25.16 2.55
C ASP A 82 -3.68 -24.58 3.25
N LEU A 83 -4.24 -23.50 2.70
CA LEU A 83 -5.47 -22.86 3.21
C LEU A 83 -6.73 -23.47 2.60
N LEU A 84 -6.71 -23.77 1.30
CA LEU A 84 -7.82 -24.30 0.51
C LEU A 84 -7.33 -25.52 -0.28
N PRO A 85 -7.38 -26.72 0.32
CA PRO A 85 -6.86 -27.96 -0.29
C PRO A 85 -7.47 -28.32 -1.64
N GLU A 86 -8.66 -27.79 -1.96
CA GLU A 86 -9.32 -27.92 -3.26
C GLU A 86 -8.60 -27.18 -4.39
N ILE A 87 -7.70 -26.24 -4.09
CA ILE A 87 -6.82 -25.60 -5.07
C ILE A 87 -5.51 -26.38 -5.12
N ASN A 88 -5.24 -27.06 -6.24
CA ASN A 88 -4.05 -27.91 -6.40
C ASN A 88 -2.74 -27.11 -6.56
N ALA A 89 -2.84 -25.82 -6.91
CA ALA A 89 -1.68 -24.97 -7.12
C ALA A 89 -1.08 -24.49 -5.79
N LYS A 90 0.25 -24.43 -5.71
CA LYS A 90 0.99 -23.98 -4.53
C LYS A 90 1.41 -22.51 -4.62
N PHE A 91 0.49 -21.63 -5.04
CA PHE A 91 0.78 -20.20 -5.12
C PHE A 91 0.95 -19.62 -3.71
N LYS A 92 1.94 -18.73 -3.55
CA LYS A 92 2.19 -18.08 -2.26
C LYS A 92 1.03 -17.15 -1.90
N ILE A 93 0.71 -17.11 -0.61
CA ILE A 93 -0.15 -16.09 -0.03
C ILE A 93 0.73 -14.98 0.54
N TYR A 94 0.27 -13.74 0.44
CA TYR A 94 0.93 -12.58 1.01
C TYR A 94 0.12 -12.03 2.19
N ASN A 95 0.80 -11.43 3.16
CA ASN A 95 0.11 -10.61 4.14
C ASN A 95 -0.39 -9.37 3.40
N GLY A 96 -1.69 -9.15 3.30
CA GLY A 96 -2.25 -7.97 2.64
C GLY A 96 -2.38 -6.77 3.56
N GLY A 97 -2.47 -7.00 4.89
CA GLY A 97 -2.54 -5.97 5.93
C GLY A 97 -3.21 -6.48 7.21
N PRO A 98 -3.44 -5.60 8.20
CA PRO A 98 -3.98 -5.97 9.51
C PRO A 98 -5.52 -6.14 9.54
N VAL A 99 -6.23 -5.67 8.51
CA VAL A 99 -7.70 -5.69 8.48
C VAL A 99 -8.18 -6.99 7.86
N GLU A 100 -9.16 -7.66 8.49
CA GLU A 100 -9.78 -8.90 8.01
C GLU A 100 -8.79 -10.01 7.62
N GLN A 101 -7.83 -10.31 8.49
CA GLN A 101 -6.76 -11.27 8.21
C GLN A 101 -7.24 -12.72 7.99
N ASP A 102 -8.48 -13.03 8.35
CA ASP A 102 -9.12 -14.33 8.08
C ASP A 102 -9.72 -14.42 6.66
N ASN A 103 -9.86 -13.29 5.96
CA ASN A 103 -10.44 -13.23 4.62
C ASN A 103 -9.36 -13.29 3.54
N LEU A 104 -9.62 -14.11 2.51
CA LEU A 104 -8.76 -14.27 1.35
C LEU A 104 -9.14 -13.27 0.26
N TYR A 105 -8.18 -12.43 -0.10
CA TYR A 105 -8.26 -11.47 -1.20
C TYR A 105 -7.34 -11.88 -2.34
N PHE A 106 -7.61 -11.41 -3.55
CA PHE A 106 -6.70 -11.60 -4.67
C PHE A 106 -6.74 -10.45 -5.68
N ILE A 107 -5.61 -10.25 -6.35
CA ILE A 107 -5.49 -9.40 -7.54
C ILE A 107 -5.07 -10.23 -8.74
N HIS A 108 -5.52 -9.84 -9.93
CA HIS A 108 -5.23 -10.54 -11.18
C HIS A 108 -5.15 -9.60 -12.39
N ASN A 109 -4.67 -10.11 -13.52
CA ASN A 109 -4.53 -9.38 -14.80
C ASN A 109 -5.32 -9.99 -15.97
N ILE A 110 -6.33 -10.79 -15.65
CA ILE A 110 -7.14 -11.57 -16.60
C ILE A 110 -8.65 -11.32 -16.39
N PRO A 111 -9.13 -10.07 -16.58
CA PRO A 111 -10.53 -9.72 -16.37
C PRO A 111 -11.49 -10.52 -17.27
N ASP A 112 -11.04 -10.92 -18.46
CA ASP A 112 -11.86 -11.70 -19.41
C ASP A 112 -12.22 -13.10 -18.90
N LEU A 113 -11.39 -13.67 -18.02
CA LEU A 113 -11.60 -15.01 -17.47
C LEU A 113 -12.24 -14.99 -16.08
N ILE A 114 -12.03 -13.92 -15.32
CA ILE A 114 -12.55 -13.76 -13.96
C ILE A 114 -13.55 -12.58 -13.95
N PRO A 115 -14.86 -12.87 -14.10
CA PRO A 115 -15.89 -11.84 -14.12
C PRO A 115 -16.09 -11.22 -12.73
N ASN A 116 -16.82 -10.10 -12.68
CA ASN A 116 -17.17 -9.35 -11.46
C ASN A 116 -15.95 -8.80 -10.68
N SER A 117 -14.82 -8.64 -11.36
CA SER A 117 -13.63 -8.00 -10.82
C SER A 117 -13.70 -6.48 -11.02
N ILE A 118 -13.06 -5.72 -10.14
CA ILE A 118 -13.01 -4.26 -10.20
C ILE A 118 -11.60 -3.82 -10.60
N GLU A 119 -11.49 -2.88 -11.54
CA GLU A 119 -10.18 -2.40 -11.98
C GLU A 119 -9.57 -1.43 -10.97
N ILE A 120 -8.36 -1.76 -10.51
CA ILE A 120 -7.51 -0.85 -9.74
C ILE A 120 -6.85 0.14 -10.71
N SER A 121 -5.93 -0.34 -11.55
CA SER A 121 -5.25 0.46 -12.58
C SER A 121 -4.43 -0.43 -13.53
N ASN A 122 -4.15 0.07 -14.74
CA ASN A 122 -3.15 -0.51 -15.65
C ASN A 122 -3.32 -2.02 -15.91
N GLY A 123 -4.57 -2.50 -15.96
CA GLY A 123 -4.87 -3.91 -16.15
C GLY A 123 -4.68 -4.79 -14.91
N ILE A 124 -4.61 -4.19 -13.72
CA ILE A 124 -4.69 -4.87 -12.43
C ILE A 124 -6.13 -4.77 -11.93
N TYR A 125 -6.70 -5.90 -11.59
CA TYR A 125 -8.04 -6.04 -11.06
C TYR A 125 -7.98 -6.72 -9.70
N TRP A 126 -8.88 -6.36 -8.80
CA TRP A 126 -9.07 -7.07 -7.52
C TRP A 126 -10.44 -7.74 -7.44
N GLY A 127 -10.47 -8.83 -6.69
CA GLY A 127 -11.68 -9.63 -6.50
C GLY A 127 -12.16 -10.29 -7.80
N GLY A 128 -13.46 -10.55 -7.85
CA GLY A 128 -14.09 -11.34 -8.91
C GLY A 128 -14.64 -12.66 -8.39
N ASP A 129 -15.17 -13.48 -9.30
CA ASP A 129 -15.75 -14.77 -8.92
C ASP A 129 -14.67 -15.77 -8.50
N PHE A 130 -14.67 -16.10 -7.20
CA PHE A 130 -13.69 -16.99 -6.59
C PHE A 130 -13.85 -18.44 -7.08
N GLU A 131 -15.08 -18.90 -7.32
CA GLU A 131 -15.33 -20.27 -7.80
C GLU A 131 -14.77 -20.47 -9.20
N SER A 132 -15.06 -19.55 -10.13
CA SER A 132 -14.44 -19.52 -11.46
C SER A 132 -12.90 -19.47 -11.37
N THR A 133 -12.36 -18.64 -10.47
CA THR A 133 -10.91 -18.51 -10.28
C THR A 133 -10.27 -19.84 -9.86
N LYS A 134 -10.88 -20.55 -8.90
CA LYS A 134 -10.43 -21.87 -8.43
C LYS A 134 -10.42 -22.89 -9.57
N GLU A 135 -11.49 -22.96 -10.37
CA GLU A 135 -11.56 -23.88 -11.51
C GLU A 135 -10.47 -23.58 -12.55
N LEU A 136 -10.24 -22.30 -12.86
CA LEU A 136 -9.23 -21.88 -13.82
C LEU A 136 -7.80 -22.20 -13.35
N ILE A 137 -7.53 -22.08 -12.05
CA ILE A 137 -6.24 -22.47 -11.45
C ILE A 137 -6.05 -23.98 -11.54
N ASN A 138 -7.07 -24.77 -11.16
CA ASN A 138 -6.98 -26.23 -11.18
C ASN A 138 -6.84 -26.80 -12.60
N ASN A 139 -7.43 -26.13 -13.59
CA ASN A 139 -7.28 -26.46 -15.00
C ASN A 139 -5.96 -25.95 -15.62
N GLY A 140 -5.09 -25.29 -14.84
CA GLY A 140 -3.79 -24.79 -15.30
C GLY A 140 -3.87 -23.60 -16.27
N LYS A 141 -5.02 -22.93 -16.37
CA LYS A 141 -5.20 -21.74 -17.22
C LYS A 141 -4.63 -20.47 -16.59
N ILE A 142 -4.48 -20.46 -15.26
CA ILE A 142 -3.92 -19.35 -14.49
C ILE A 142 -2.63 -19.82 -13.84
N ASN A 143 -1.60 -18.98 -13.93
CA ASN A 143 -0.33 -19.20 -13.23
C ASN A 143 -0.04 -18.07 -12.23
N LYS A 144 1.04 -18.22 -11.46
CA LYS A 144 1.51 -17.26 -10.45
C LYS A 144 1.81 -15.85 -10.95
N GLU A 145 1.96 -15.64 -12.26
CA GLU A 145 2.18 -14.31 -12.86
C GLU A 145 0.85 -13.61 -13.18
N ASN A 146 -0.25 -14.36 -13.19
CA ASN A 146 -1.58 -13.84 -13.49
C ASN A 146 -2.38 -13.48 -12.25
N ILE A 147 -2.10 -14.12 -11.10
CA ILE A 147 -2.85 -13.93 -9.87
C ILE A 147 -1.93 -13.90 -8.64
N ARG A 148 -2.31 -13.11 -7.65
CA ARG A 148 -1.70 -13.08 -6.33
C ARG A 148 -2.76 -13.06 -5.24
N PHE A 149 -2.54 -13.89 -4.22
CA PHE A 149 -3.43 -14.02 -3.06
C PHE A 149 -2.90 -13.28 -1.84
N PHE A 150 -3.81 -12.74 -1.04
CA PHE A 150 -3.54 -12.01 0.19
C PHE A 150 -4.46 -12.48 1.30
N LEU A 151 -3.97 -12.46 2.54
CA LEU A 151 -4.82 -12.49 3.71
C LEU A 151 -4.91 -11.10 4.31
N GLY A 152 -6.15 -10.65 4.48
CA GLY A 152 -6.45 -9.29 4.88
C GLY A 152 -6.04 -8.22 3.87
N TYR A 153 -6.24 -6.97 4.27
CA TYR A 153 -5.86 -5.77 3.52
C TYR A 153 -5.42 -4.68 4.49
N THR A 154 -4.83 -3.62 3.93
CA THR A 154 -4.55 -2.38 4.64
C THR A 154 -5.65 -1.39 4.35
N GLY A 155 -6.36 -0.96 5.38
CA GLY A 155 -7.36 0.09 5.31
C GLY A 155 -6.86 1.34 6.02
N TRP A 156 -7.24 2.49 5.48
CA TRP A 156 -7.13 3.78 6.15
C TRP A 156 -8.51 4.40 6.21
N ASP A 157 -8.87 4.90 7.39
CA ASP A 157 -10.05 5.74 7.55
C ASP A 157 -9.86 7.08 6.83
N GLU A 158 -10.95 7.85 6.69
CA GLU A 158 -10.93 9.20 6.14
C GLU A 158 -9.76 10.03 6.69
N GLN A 159 -8.96 10.62 5.79
CA GLN A 159 -7.82 11.51 6.08
C GLN A 159 -6.65 10.86 6.83
N GLN A 160 -6.74 9.58 7.21
CA GLN A 160 -5.67 8.89 7.93
C GLN A 160 -4.43 8.73 7.06
N LEU A 161 -4.60 8.27 5.82
CA LEU A 161 -3.49 8.11 4.88
C LEU A 161 -2.79 9.46 4.62
N GLU A 162 -3.55 10.53 4.40
CA GLU A 162 -3.01 11.87 4.21
C GLU A 162 -2.25 12.38 5.44
N SER A 163 -2.71 12.04 6.64
CA SER A 163 -2.01 12.37 7.88
C SER A 163 -0.69 11.63 7.98
N GLU A 164 -0.68 10.33 7.70
CA GLU A 164 0.54 9.51 7.67
C GLU A 164 1.53 9.97 6.59
N MET A 165 1.03 10.43 5.43
CA MET A 165 1.86 11.05 4.38
C MET A 165 2.51 12.35 4.88
N ASN A 166 1.79 13.20 5.62
CA ASN A 166 2.34 14.44 6.20
C ASN A 166 3.42 14.16 7.26
N GLU A 167 3.32 13.02 7.94
CA GLU A 167 4.30 12.55 8.92
C GLU A 167 5.52 11.86 8.26
N ASN A 168 5.56 11.80 6.92
CA ASN A 168 6.58 11.10 6.12
C ASN A 168 6.65 9.59 6.38
N SER A 169 5.54 8.97 6.79
CA SER A 169 5.45 7.51 6.95
C SER A 169 5.52 6.78 5.60
N TRP A 170 5.02 7.42 4.53
CA TRP A 170 4.91 6.80 3.22
C TRP A 170 5.52 7.66 2.11
N ILE A 171 6.19 7.00 1.17
CA ILE A 171 6.67 7.57 -0.07
C ILE A 171 5.76 7.09 -1.20
N ILE A 172 5.12 8.02 -1.93
CA ILE A 172 4.33 7.69 -3.12
C ILE A 172 5.27 7.49 -4.31
N ALA A 173 5.13 6.35 -4.98
CA ALA A 173 5.77 6.07 -6.26
C ALA A 173 4.75 5.62 -7.30
N PRO A 174 4.91 6.01 -8.58
CA PRO A 174 4.11 5.44 -9.66
C PRO A 174 4.45 3.95 -9.85
N ASN A 175 3.45 3.14 -10.15
CA ASN A 175 3.69 1.74 -10.51
C ASN A 175 4.25 1.63 -11.94
N SER A 176 5.58 1.62 -12.07
CA SER A 176 6.29 1.45 -13.36
C SER A 176 6.09 0.07 -13.98
N TYR A 177 5.71 -0.93 -13.18
CA TYR A 177 5.57 -2.33 -13.60
C TYR A 177 4.20 -2.67 -14.21
N LYS A 178 3.20 -1.78 -14.07
CA LYS A 178 1.81 -2.04 -14.49
C LYS A 178 1.33 -3.40 -13.93
N ASN A 179 0.63 -4.20 -14.73
CA ASN A 179 0.16 -5.53 -14.35
C ASN A 179 1.26 -6.58 -14.06
N LYS A 180 2.51 -6.35 -14.47
CA LYS A 180 3.62 -7.30 -14.21
C LYS A 180 4.01 -7.36 -12.74
N ILE A 181 3.57 -6.39 -11.94
CA ILE A 181 3.81 -6.38 -10.49
C ILE A 181 3.23 -7.62 -9.80
N ILE A 182 2.15 -8.21 -10.35
CA ILE A 182 1.49 -9.41 -9.82
C ILE A 182 2.45 -10.60 -9.79
N GLY A 183 3.33 -10.73 -10.79
CA GLY A 183 4.34 -11.79 -10.85
C GLY A 183 5.61 -11.50 -10.05
N LYS A 184 5.85 -10.25 -9.61
CA LYS A 184 7.09 -9.89 -8.89
C LYS A 184 7.07 -10.41 -7.46
N SER A 185 7.80 -11.49 -7.22
CA SER A 185 7.98 -12.11 -5.90
C SER A 185 9.41 -11.81 -5.40
N SER A 186 9.73 -10.56 -5.09
CA SER A 186 11.02 -10.21 -4.48
C SER A 186 10.79 -9.78 -3.03
N THR A 187 11.39 -10.48 -2.07
CA THR A 187 11.49 -10.01 -0.69
C THR A 187 12.28 -8.71 -0.59
N HIS A 188 13.12 -8.43 -1.59
CA HIS A 188 13.89 -7.19 -1.72
C HIS A 188 13.15 -6.09 -2.48
N PHE A 189 11.86 -6.27 -2.81
CA PHE A 189 11.12 -5.31 -3.63
C PHE A 189 11.13 -3.90 -3.03
N TRP A 190 11.03 -3.78 -1.71
CA TRP A 190 11.18 -2.49 -1.02
C TRP A 190 12.54 -1.84 -1.29
N LYS A 191 13.63 -2.61 -1.16
CA LYS A 191 14.98 -2.12 -1.45
C LYS A 191 15.14 -1.72 -2.92
N GLU A 192 14.57 -2.50 -3.85
CA GLU A 192 14.55 -2.15 -5.27
C GLU A 192 13.85 -0.81 -5.50
N GLN A 193 12.70 -0.57 -4.86
CA GLN A 193 11.97 0.70 -4.98
C GLN A 193 12.73 1.88 -4.35
N ILE A 194 13.35 1.70 -3.19
CA ILE A 194 14.19 2.73 -2.55
C ILE A 194 15.40 3.10 -3.42
N ILE A 195 16.02 2.12 -4.09
CA ILE A 195 17.12 2.38 -5.03
C ILE A 195 16.62 3.09 -6.28
N GLU A 196 15.45 2.70 -6.81
CA GLU A 196 14.82 3.32 -7.98
C GLU A 196 14.45 4.80 -7.72
N LEU A 197 14.02 5.13 -6.51
CA LEU A 197 13.77 6.51 -6.08
C LEU A 197 15.04 7.38 -6.06
N GLY A 198 16.20 6.79 -5.75
CA GLY A 198 17.49 7.50 -5.76
C GLY A 198 17.61 8.60 -4.70
N GLY A 199 18.60 9.49 -4.87
CA GLY A 199 18.81 10.65 -3.99
C GLY A 199 19.21 10.26 -2.55
N ASP A 200 18.72 11.02 -1.57
CA ASP A 200 19.01 10.82 -0.15
C ASP A 200 18.51 9.46 0.39
N TYR A 201 17.57 8.82 -0.32
CA TYR A 201 17.04 7.50 0.03
C TYR A 201 18.06 6.37 -0.18
N LEU A 202 19.10 6.57 -1.00
CA LEU A 202 20.15 5.57 -1.23
C LEU A 202 20.95 5.25 0.04
N ILE A 203 21.10 6.23 0.95
CA ILE A 203 21.78 6.05 2.25
C ILE A 203 21.07 4.97 3.08
N TRP A 204 19.74 4.85 2.95
CA TRP A 204 18.91 3.90 3.70
C TRP A 204 18.82 2.51 3.06
N SER A 205 19.21 2.36 1.79
CA SER A 205 19.17 1.08 1.06
C SER A 205 20.03 -0.03 1.71
N ASN A 206 21.00 0.38 2.53
CA ASN A 206 21.92 -0.48 3.27
C ASN A 206 21.68 -0.49 4.79
N ALA A 207 20.64 0.18 5.28
CA ALA A 207 20.28 0.12 6.70
C ALA A 207 19.87 -1.33 7.07
N PRO A 208 20.24 -1.83 8.26
CA PRO A 208 19.82 -3.15 8.74
C PRO A 208 18.30 -3.21 8.96
N GLU A 209 17.70 -4.41 8.86
CA GLU A 209 16.25 -4.63 9.05
C GLU A 209 15.76 -4.30 10.47
N ASN A 210 16.68 -4.31 11.43
CA ASN A 210 16.40 -4.04 12.83
C ASN A 210 17.48 -3.10 13.39
N PRO A 211 17.12 -1.85 13.75
CA PRO A 211 18.07 -0.91 14.35
C PRO A 211 18.48 -1.30 15.78
N TYR A 212 17.89 -2.34 16.38
CA TYR A 212 18.18 -2.82 17.73
C TYR A 212 19.09 -4.06 17.80
N LEU A 213 19.54 -4.60 16.66
CA LEU A 213 20.53 -5.68 16.65
C LEU A 213 21.94 -5.09 16.61
N ASN A 214 22.48 -4.77 17.80
CA ASN A 214 23.91 -4.61 18.04
C ASN A 214 24.52 -5.93 18.50
#